data_AF-A0A4R3K115-F1
#
_entry.id   AF-A0A4R3K115-F1
#
_cell.length_a   1.000
_cell.length_b   1.000
_cell.length_c   1.000
_cell.angle_alpha   90.00
_cell.angle_beta   90.00
_cell.angle_gamma   90.00
#
_symmetry.space_group_name_H-M   'P 1'
#
loop_
_entity.id
_entity.type
_entity.pdbx_description
1 polymer ?
#
loop_
_entity_poly.entity_id
_entity_poly.type
_entity_poly.pdbx_seq_one_letter_code
_entity_poly.pdbx_strand_id
1 'polypeptide(L)'
;MKSYKRHSLRSILRWIMAVLLIFEINSVFYNSYNINFHISELIGVVSLIIVITEFKSGIRLKRELLVFICVYELLALLYLAISVDGEALISYSMKFIFFIPMMTVVYAVNSNLLIDIVKKMSRFTVFLAGMSIISYLASFVLPNLGTFTIFWGKVRQAENFLFFFSSQRQEIAGHYVMRNTGIFCEAPMYAFVLIMALAVELFFYKKTKTKSVILLILTIVTTYSVTAVILMMCLMVAKYYYGNIAFEWQGDYEIYKRRKKSATRYLVVLVGVIIASIGVYYLMKFKMNTGLSYSKRIDDYIAGFAAWRQNPIWGVGYGKGEIITANMAEWRLKYTQSGYSNSVMYIVATMGCYGSVLYIAGIYGGIRYGINRKQYFISMQYCVLLILLFVTVVPMHFYVLNYVSFGIAASFYGRKQQLQEIKDNTKF
;
A
#
# COMPACT_ATOMS: atom_id res chain seq x y z
N MET A 1 -35.79 -9.12 -7.23
CA MET A 1 -34.82 -10.18 -6.82
C MET A 1 -33.47 -10.17 -7.56
N LYS A 2 -33.40 -10.11 -8.90
CA LYS A 2 -32.12 -10.11 -9.66
C LYS A 2 -31.18 -8.94 -9.31
N SER A 3 -31.71 -7.73 -9.10
CA SER A 3 -30.91 -6.56 -8.70
C SER A 3 -30.24 -6.73 -7.32
N TYR A 4 -31.00 -7.19 -6.32
CA TYR A 4 -30.48 -7.43 -4.96
C TYR A 4 -29.36 -8.48 -4.93
N LYS A 5 -29.53 -9.61 -5.63
CA LYS A 5 -28.48 -10.64 -5.76
C LYS A 5 -27.20 -10.11 -6.44
N ARG A 6 -27.33 -9.26 -7.47
CA ARG A 6 -26.19 -8.65 -8.18
C ARG A 6 -25.41 -7.67 -7.31
N HIS A 7 -26.10 -6.89 -6.47
CA HIS A 7 -25.45 -6.01 -5.50
C HIS A 7 -24.70 -6.80 -4.40
N SER A 8 -25.26 -7.93 -3.97
CA SER A 8 -24.60 -8.83 -2.99
C SER A 8 -23.29 -9.41 -3.55
N LEU A 9 -23.31 -9.97 -4.76
CA LEU A 9 -22.12 -10.57 -5.40
C LEU A 9 -20.97 -9.57 -5.57
N ARG A 10 -21.26 -8.37 -6.10
CA ARG A 10 -20.24 -7.31 -6.26
C ARG A 10 -19.61 -6.92 -4.92
N SER A 11 -20.41 -6.84 -3.86
CA SER A 11 -19.89 -6.54 -2.52
C SER A 11 -18.96 -7.64 -2.00
N ILE A 12 -19.33 -8.92 -2.20
CA ILE A 12 -18.52 -10.08 -1.83
C ILE A 12 -17.18 -10.08 -2.57
N LEU A 13 -17.19 -9.90 -3.90
CA LEU A 13 -15.96 -9.85 -4.70
C LEU A 13 -14.99 -8.77 -4.22
N ARG A 14 -15.52 -7.59 -3.86
CA ARG A 14 -14.70 -6.49 -3.32
C ARG A 14 -14.13 -6.79 -1.93
N TRP A 15 -14.82 -7.59 -1.12
CA TRP A 15 -14.28 -8.10 0.15
C TRP A 15 -13.17 -9.12 -0.08
N ILE A 16 -13.39 -10.06 -0.99
CA ILE A 16 -12.36 -11.05 -1.36
C ILE A 16 -11.12 -10.33 -1.89
N MET A 17 -11.27 -9.39 -2.82
CA MET A 17 -10.17 -8.56 -3.31
C MET A 17 -9.44 -7.85 -2.17
N ALA A 18 -10.17 -7.15 -1.29
CA ALA A 18 -9.58 -6.43 -0.16
C ALA A 18 -8.74 -7.34 0.77
N VAL A 19 -9.21 -8.56 1.04
CA VAL A 19 -8.49 -9.55 1.85
C VAL A 19 -7.25 -10.02 1.11
N LEU A 20 -7.38 -10.46 -0.14
CA LEU A 20 -6.25 -10.97 -0.94
C LEU A 20 -5.14 -9.91 -1.10
N LEU A 21 -5.49 -8.64 -1.35
CA LEU A 21 -4.52 -7.54 -1.43
C LEU A 21 -3.74 -7.34 -0.13
N ILE A 22 -4.33 -7.64 1.03
CA ILE A 22 -3.65 -7.55 2.34
C ILE A 22 -2.75 -8.77 2.57
N PHE A 23 -3.23 -9.97 2.22
CA PHE A 23 -2.44 -11.20 2.31
C PHE A 23 -1.23 -11.18 1.36
N GLU A 24 -1.33 -10.55 0.19
CA GLU A 24 -0.22 -10.51 -0.77
C GLU A 24 0.92 -9.56 -0.35
N ILE A 25 0.67 -8.56 0.50
CA ILE A 25 1.76 -7.73 1.02
C ILE A 25 2.55 -8.52 2.05
N ASN A 26 3.66 -9.13 1.61
CA ASN A 26 4.69 -9.72 2.45
C ASN A 26 4.16 -10.45 3.70
N SER A 27 3.04 -11.17 3.56
CA SER A 27 2.50 -11.98 4.64
C SER A 27 3.32 -13.25 4.76
N VAL A 28 3.23 -13.90 5.93
CA VAL A 28 3.84 -15.22 6.11
C VAL A 28 3.26 -16.24 5.13
N PHE A 29 2.00 -16.07 4.71
CA PHE A 29 1.36 -16.94 3.73
C PHE A 29 1.88 -16.69 2.30
N TYR A 30 2.11 -15.43 1.94
CA TYR A 30 2.66 -15.09 0.62
C TYR A 30 4.12 -15.54 0.47
N ASN A 31 4.93 -15.38 1.52
CA ASN A 31 6.34 -15.79 1.53
C ASN A 31 6.56 -17.17 2.18
N SER A 32 5.53 -18.03 2.14
CA SER A 32 5.63 -19.41 2.61
C SER A 32 6.66 -20.17 1.76
N TYR A 33 7.62 -20.82 2.40
CA TYR A 33 8.69 -21.54 1.67
C TYR A 33 8.20 -22.88 1.10
N ASN A 34 7.37 -23.60 1.86
CA ASN A 34 6.98 -24.98 1.53
C ASN A 34 5.66 -25.07 0.73
N ILE A 35 4.80 -24.06 0.83
CA ILE A 35 3.44 -24.10 0.29
C ILE A 35 3.17 -22.82 -0.50
N ASN A 36 2.78 -22.96 -1.77
CA ASN A 36 2.25 -21.86 -2.57
C ASN A 36 0.73 -21.76 -2.40
N PHE A 37 0.26 -20.65 -1.84
CA PHE A 37 -1.18 -20.38 -1.65
C PHE A 37 -1.86 -19.76 -2.87
N HIS A 38 -1.13 -19.58 -3.98
CA HIS A 38 -1.62 -19.03 -5.26
C HIS A 38 -2.35 -17.68 -5.12
N ILE A 39 -1.90 -16.85 -4.16
CA ILE A 39 -2.58 -15.58 -3.82
C ILE A 39 -2.59 -14.63 -5.03
N SER A 40 -1.53 -14.60 -5.82
CA SER A 40 -1.41 -13.70 -6.99
C SER A 40 -2.40 -14.09 -8.09
N GLU A 41 -2.53 -15.39 -8.33
CA GLU A 41 -3.43 -15.99 -9.31
C GLU A 41 -4.89 -15.80 -8.89
N LEU A 42 -5.20 -15.98 -7.61
CA LEU A 42 -6.52 -15.67 -7.05
C LEU A 42 -6.88 -14.19 -7.23
N ILE A 43 -5.93 -13.27 -7.04
CA ILE A 43 -6.15 -11.83 -7.33
C ILE A 43 -6.44 -11.62 -8.81
N GLY A 44 -5.73 -12.30 -9.72
CA GLY A 44 -5.98 -12.24 -11.15
C GLY A 44 -7.40 -12.70 -11.51
N VAL A 45 -7.83 -13.86 -11.00
CA VAL A 45 -9.19 -14.40 -11.22
C VAL A 45 -10.26 -13.45 -10.67
N VAL A 46 -10.09 -12.95 -9.45
CA VAL A 46 -11.05 -12.02 -8.85
C VAL A 46 -11.11 -10.70 -9.63
N SER A 47 -9.97 -10.21 -10.12
CA SER A 47 -9.91 -9.01 -10.97
C SER A 47 -10.70 -9.20 -12.26
N LEU A 48 -10.54 -10.35 -12.93
CA LEU A 48 -11.30 -10.68 -14.14
C LEU A 48 -12.81 -10.72 -13.88
N ILE A 49 -13.24 -11.35 -12.78
CA ILE A 49 -14.67 -11.39 -12.41
C ILE A 49 -15.18 -9.97 -12.09
N ILE A 50 -14.36 -9.13 -11.45
CA ILE A 50 -14.71 -7.71 -11.21
C ILE A 50 -14.87 -6.97 -12.54
N VAL A 51 -13.97 -7.16 -13.52
CA VAL A 51 -14.10 -6.58 -14.87
C VAL A 51 -15.45 -6.98 -15.48
N ILE A 52 -15.74 -8.29 -15.56
CA ILE A 52 -16.98 -8.81 -16.15
C ILE A 52 -18.23 -8.25 -15.44
N THR A 53 -18.19 -8.17 -14.10
CA THR A 53 -19.35 -7.73 -13.33
C THR A 53 -19.57 -6.23 -13.35
N GLU A 54 -18.53 -5.41 -13.46
CA GLU A 54 -18.62 -3.94 -13.51
C GLU A 54 -18.87 -3.40 -14.92
N PHE A 55 -18.41 -4.10 -15.97
CA PHE A 55 -18.75 -3.76 -17.34
C PHE A 55 -20.25 -3.94 -17.60
N LYS A 56 -20.90 -2.87 -18.05
CA LYS A 56 -22.27 -2.91 -18.59
C LYS A 56 -22.19 -2.78 -20.11
N SER A 57 -23.17 -3.35 -20.81
CA SER A 57 -23.34 -3.12 -22.25
C SER A 57 -23.46 -1.62 -22.53
N GLY A 58 -22.76 -1.15 -23.56
CA GLY A 58 -22.84 0.24 -24.03
C GLY A 58 -21.85 1.23 -23.39
N ILE A 59 -21.03 0.82 -22.42
CA ILE A 59 -19.99 1.69 -21.86
C ILE A 59 -18.87 1.91 -22.89
N ARG A 60 -18.58 3.16 -23.22
CA ARG A 60 -17.50 3.56 -24.13
C ARG A 60 -16.31 4.11 -23.34
N LEU A 61 -15.16 3.50 -23.50
CA LEU A 61 -13.90 4.01 -22.94
C LEU A 61 -13.34 5.13 -23.83
N LYS A 62 -12.58 6.03 -23.22
CA LYS A 62 -11.88 7.09 -23.95
C LYS A 62 -10.85 6.48 -24.90
N ARG A 63 -10.78 7.01 -26.12
CA ARG A 63 -9.79 6.58 -27.13
C ARG A 63 -8.37 6.72 -26.59
N GLU A 64 -8.08 7.80 -25.87
CA GLU A 64 -6.76 8.06 -25.30
C GLU A 64 -6.39 7.03 -24.23
N LEU A 65 -7.35 6.56 -23.43
CA LEU A 65 -7.12 5.49 -22.46
C LEU A 65 -6.85 4.16 -23.17
N LEU A 66 -7.61 3.84 -24.22
CA LEU A 66 -7.40 2.62 -25.01
C LEU A 66 -6.01 2.63 -25.68
N VAL A 67 -5.63 3.74 -26.29
CA VAL A 67 -4.29 3.91 -26.88
C VAL A 67 -3.21 3.76 -25.80
N PHE A 68 -3.38 4.37 -24.63
CA PHE A 68 -2.45 4.20 -23.51
C PHE A 68 -2.32 2.73 -23.11
N ILE A 69 -3.43 2.00 -22.94
CA ILE A 69 -3.41 0.58 -22.58
C ILE A 69 -2.69 -0.24 -23.65
N CYS A 70 -3.00 -0.04 -24.93
CA CYS A 70 -2.33 -0.76 -26.02
C CYS A 70 -0.82 -0.51 -26.05
N VAL A 71 -0.39 0.74 -25.90
CA VAL A 71 1.04 1.10 -25.86
C VAL A 71 1.71 0.51 -24.62
N TYR A 72 1.05 0.60 -23.46
CA TYR A 72 1.54 0.02 -22.23
C TYR A 72 1.71 -1.49 -22.33
N GLU A 73 0.72 -2.21 -22.85
CA GLU A 73 0.76 -3.66 -23.04
C GLU A 73 1.88 -4.10 -23.97
N LEU A 74 2.08 -3.36 -25.08
CA LEU A 74 3.20 -3.62 -25.98
C LEU A 74 4.55 -3.48 -25.25
N LEU A 75 4.71 -2.44 -24.43
CA LEU A 75 5.92 -2.24 -23.64
C LEU A 75 6.07 -3.29 -22.52
N ALA A 76 4.97 -3.73 -21.91
CA ALA A 76 4.98 -4.76 -20.89
C ALA A 76 5.36 -6.13 -21.45
N LEU A 77 4.84 -6.49 -22.63
CA LEU A 77 5.21 -7.71 -23.36
C LEU A 77 6.65 -7.64 -23.86
N LEU A 78 7.10 -6.49 -24.36
CA LEU A 78 8.49 -6.30 -24.74
C LEU A 78 9.41 -6.48 -23.53
N TYR A 79 9.08 -5.85 -22.39
CA TYR A 79 9.83 -5.99 -21.15
C TYR A 79 9.85 -7.45 -20.66
N LEU A 80 8.72 -8.16 -20.75
CA LEU A 80 8.64 -9.58 -20.43
C LEU A 80 9.66 -10.38 -21.24
N ALA A 81 9.76 -10.11 -22.55
CA ALA A 81 10.65 -10.85 -23.45
C ALA A 81 12.14 -10.59 -23.19
N ILE A 82 12.52 -9.38 -22.76
CA ILE A 82 13.94 -8.97 -22.66
C ILE A 82 14.50 -8.94 -21.23
N SER A 83 13.66 -8.70 -20.23
CA SER A 83 14.08 -8.26 -18.89
C SER A 83 13.42 -8.99 -17.73
N VAL A 84 12.58 -10.00 -17.97
CA VAL A 84 11.96 -10.79 -16.88
C VAL A 84 12.69 -12.11 -16.72
N ASP A 85 13.03 -12.43 -15.47
CA ASP A 85 13.59 -13.73 -15.13
C ASP A 85 12.55 -14.86 -15.24
N GLY A 86 13.00 -16.07 -15.59
CA GLY A 86 12.12 -17.21 -15.86
C GLY A 86 11.25 -17.58 -14.67
N GLU A 87 11.81 -17.58 -13.45
CA GLU A 87 11.08 -17.87 -12.22
C GLU A 87 10.06 -16.77 -11.87
N ALA A 88 10.29 -15.56 -12.37
CA ALA A 88 9.47 -14.39 -12.09
C ALA A 88 8.37 -14.15 -13.14
N LEU A 89 8.29 -14.97 -14.19
CA LEU A 89 7.39 -14.80 -15.34
C LEU A 89 5.92 -14.73 -14.94
N ILE A 90 5.45 -15.66 -14.10
CA ILE A 90 4.06 -15.71 -13.65
C ILE A 90 3.74 -14.48 -12.79
N SER A 91 4.63 -14.14 -11.83
CA SER A 91 4.47 -13.00 -10.95
C SER A 91 4.40 -11.68 -11.73
N TYR A 92 5.30 -11.48 -12.69
CA TYR A 92 5.31 -10.31 -13.55
C TYR A 92 4.03 -10.22 -14.38
N SER A 93 3.65 -11.33 -15.05
CA SER A 93 2.48 -11.35 -15.93
C SER A 93 1.20 -11.04 -15.18
N MET A 94 0.98 -11.65 -14.02
CA MET A 94 -0.20 -11.39 -13.21
C MET A 94 -0.30 -9.91 -12.78
N LYS A 95 0.83 -9.29 -12.44
CA LYS A 95 0.91 -7.91 -11.94
C LYS A 95 0.79 -6.87 -13.03
N PHE A 96 1.64 -6.97 -14.06
CA PHE A 96 1.84 -5.90 -15.03
C PHE A 96 1.06 -6.12 -16.32
N ILE A 97 0.87 -7.36 -16.77
CA ILE A 97 0.15 -7.67 -18.02
C ILE A 97 -1.36 -7.81 -17.74
N PHE A 98 -1.76 -8.46 -16.65
CA PHE A 98 -3.19 -8.66 -16.38
C PHE A 98 -3.78 -7.60 -15.45
N PHE A 99 -3.23 -7.47 -14.24
CA PHE A 99 -3.91 -6.68 -13.20
C PHE A 99 -3.96 -5.18 -13.47
N ILE A 100 -2.84 -4.54 -13.81
CA ILE A 100 -2.80 -3.08 -14.05
C ILE A 100 -3.79 -2.65 -15.15
N PRO A 101 -3.78 -3.25 -16.35
CA PRO A 101 -4.74 -2.92 -17.42
C PRO A 101 -6.18 -3.17 -16.99
N MET A 102 -6.48 -4.36 -16.44
CA MET A 102 -7.84 -4.73 -16.01
C MET A 102 -8.39 -3.74 -14.98
N MET A 103 -7.62 -3.45 -13.93
CA MET A 103 -8.06 -2.56 -12.86
C MET A 103 -8.12 -1.10 -13.32
N THR A 104 -7.21 -0.66 -14.19
CA THR A 104 -7.26 0.69 -14.79
C THR A 104 -8.58 0.88 -15.56
N VAL A 105 -8.95 -0.11 -16.38
CA VAL A 105 -10.21 -0.08 -17.10
C VAL A 105 -11.40 -0.07 -16.15
N VAL A 106 -11.40 -0.92 -15.13
CA VAL A 106 -12.49 -0.97 -14.15
C VAL A 106 -12.64 0.37 -13.43
N TYR A 107 -11.54 1.04 -13.07
CA TYR A 107 -11.60 2.34 -12.41
C TYR A 107 -12.00 3.48 -13.33
N ALA A 108 -11.71 3.37 -14.63
CA ALA A 108 -12.24 4.28 -15.64
C ALA A 108 -13.77 4.17 -15.76
N VAL A 109 -14.33 2.97 -15.57
CA VAL A 109 -15.77 2.71 -15.56
C VAL A 109 -16.43 3.10 -14.23
N ASN A 110 -15.79 2.79 -13.11
CA ASN A 110 -16.35 2.96 -11.77
C ASN A 110 -15.28 3.46 -10.78
N SER A 111 -15.07 4.77 -10.74
CA SER A 111 -14.06 5.39 -9.87
C SER A 111 -14.35 5.19 -8.37
N ASN A 112 -15.62 5.01 -7.99
CA ASN A 112 -16.01 4.75 -6.60
C ASN A 112 -15.59 3.36 -6.11
N LEU A 113 -15.22 2.44 -7.01
CA LEU A 113 -14.78 1.10 -6.65
C LEU A 113 -13.51 1.14 -5.78
N LEU A 114 -12.55 2.02 -6.06
CA LEU A 114 -11.33 2.15 -5.26
C LEU A 114 -11.70 2.47 -3.81
N ILE A 115 -12.58 3.46 -3.61
CA ILE A 115 -13.00 3.91 -2.27
C ILE A 115 -13.63 2.74 -1.51
N ASP A 116 -14.45 1.92 -2.17
CA ASP A 116 -15.10 0.78 -1.54
C ASP A 116 -14.10 -0.33 -1.18
N ILE A 117 -13.19 -0.67 -2.09
CA ILE A 117 -12.11 -1.66 -1.84
C ILE A 117 -11.24 -1.19 -0.67
N VAL A 118 -10.77 0.06 -0.69
CA VAL A 118 -9.91 0.63 0.36
C VAL A 118 -10.62 0.69 1.71
N LYS A 119 -11.93 1.01 1.75
CA LYS A 119 -12.72 0.95 2.99
C LYS A 119 -12.84 -0.48 3.53
N LYS A 120 -13.00 -1.48 2.66
CA LYS A 120 -13.02 -2.90 3.06
C LYS A 120 -11.66 -3.37 3.56
N MET A 121 -10.58 -2.96 2.89
CA MET A 121 -9.20 -3.21 3.35
C MET A 121 -9.00 -2.64 4.76
N SER A 122 -9.37 -1.37 4.99
CA SER A 122 -9.31 -0.74 6.33
C SER A 122 -10.05 -1.55 7.40
N ARG A 123 -11.28 -2.01 7.11
CA ARG A 123 -12.07 -2.82 8.06
C ARG A 123 -11.39 -4.15 8.37
N PHE A 124 -10.84 -4.82 7.36
CA PHE A 124 -10.10 -6.06 7.56
C PHE A 124 -8.82 -5.83 8.36
N THR A 125 -8.10 -4.73 8.10
CA THR A 125 -6.93 -4.34 8.89
C THR A 125 -7.28 -4.06 10.35
N VAL A 126 -8.40 -3.39 10.63
CA VAL A 126 -8.88 -3.17 12.01
C VAL A 126 -9.19 -4.50 12.70
N PHE A 127 -9.79 -5.45 11.99
CA PHE A 127 -9.99 -6.81 12.51
C PHE A 127 -8.65 -7.48 12.83
N LEU A 128 -7.69 -7.46 11.90
CA LEU A 128 -6.35 -8.01 12.13
C LEU A 128 -5.63 -7.32 13.28
N ALA A 129 -5.79 -6.00 13.46
CA ALA A 129 -5.23 -5.23 14.58
C ALA A 129 -5.74 -5.71 15.94
N GLY A 130 -7.04 -6.03 16.03
CA GLY A 130 -7.64 -6.61 17.23
C GLY A 130 -7.08 -7.99 17.54
N MET A 131 -7.12 -8.87 16.54
CA MET A 131 -6.66 -10.24 16.71
C MET A 131 -5.16 -10.33 16.98
N SER A 132 -4.35 -9.50 16.32
CA SER A 132 -2.90 -9.51 16.50
C SER A 132 -2.47 -9.01 17.87
N ILE A 133 -3.13 -8.00 18.46
CA ILE A 133 -2.82 -7.54 19.82
C ILE A 133 -3.11 -8.66 20.82
N ILE A 134 -4.26 -9.33 20.70
CA ILE A 134 -4.64 -10.43 21.59
C ILE A 134 -3.59 -11.55 21.47
N SER A 135 -3.27 -11.97 20.26
CA SER A 135 -2.25 -12.99 19.97
C SER A 135 -0.85 -12.59 20.46
N TYR A 136 -0.46 -11.33 20.28
CA TYR A 136 0.82 -10.79 20.73
C TYR A 136 0.95 -10.79 22.25
N LEU A 137 -0.08 -10.34 22.96
CA LEU A 137 -0.10 -10.38 24.43
C LEU A 137 -0.15 -11.83 24.95
N ALA A 138 -0.90 -12.71 24.29
CA ALA A 138 -0.96 -14.11 24.65
C ALA A 138 0.39 -14.83 24.48
N SER A 139 1.24 -14.39 23.53
CA SER A 139 2.57 -14.98 23.30
C SER A 139 3.53 -14.88 24.49
N PHE A 140 3.26 -14.00 25.46
CA PHE A 140 4.06 -13.91 26.68
C PHE A 140 3.74 -15.00 27.71
N VAL A 141 2.61 -15.70 27.57
CA VAL A 141 2.11 -16.66 28.58
C VAL A 141 1.80 -18.03 27.98
N LEU A 142 1.30 -18.08 26.74
CA LEU A 142 0.92 -19.32 26.08
C LEU A 142 2.08 -19.89 25.24
N PRO A 143 2.17 -21.23 25.09
CA PRO A 143 3.09 -21.84 24.14
C PRO A 143 2.69 -21.50 22.70
N ASN A 144 3.64 -21.58 21.78
CA ASN A 144 3.35 -21.44 20.36
C ASN A 144 2.54 -22.64 19.85
N LEU A 145 1.72 -22.41 18.82
CA LEU A 145 0.86 -23.41 18.19
C LEU A 145 1.58 -24.20 17.07
N GLY A 146 2.89 -24.01 16.93
CA GLY A 146 3.70 -24.54 15.85
C GLY A 146 4.56 -23.47 15.20
N THR A 147 5.30 -23.87 14.16
CA THR A 147 6.17 -22.98 13.40
C THR A 147 5.77 -22.94 11.94
N PHE A 148 6.06 -21.81 11.29
CA PHE A 148 5.79 -21.60 9.88
C PHE A 148 7.09 -21.20 9.17
N THR A 149 7.45 -21.93 8.12
CA THR A 149 8.70 -21.71 7.38
C THR A 149 8.50 -20.64 6.31
N ILE A 150 9.20 -19.51 6.44
CA ILE A 150 9.11 -18.38 5.53
C ILE A 150 10.44 -18.14 4.81
N PHE A 151 10.36 -17.70 3.56
CA PHE A 151 11.49 -17.17 2.81
C PHE A 151 11.42 -15.64 2.80
N TRP A 152 12.23 -15.00 3.64
CA TRP A 152 12.28 -13.54 3.70
C TRP A 152 13.71 -13.07 3.95
N GLY A 153 14.43 -12.81 2.86
CA GLY A 153 15.89 -12.60 2.83
C GLY A 153 16.68 -13.90 3.06
N LYS A 154 16.19 -14.78 3.94
CA LYS A 154 16.64 -16.15 4.15
C LYS A 154 15.49 -17.04 4.59
N VAL A 155 15.66 -18.34 4.46
CA VAL A 155 14.73 -19.33 5.06
C VAL A 155 14.82 -19.21 6.58
N ARG A 156 13.68 -19.02 7.24
CA ARG A 156 13.58 -18.97 8.70
C ARG A 156 12.25 -19.52 9.19
N GLN A 157 12.24 -20.05 10.41
CA GLN A 157 11.02 -20.44 11.12
C GLN A 157 10.47 -19.25 11.90
N ALA A 158 9.16 -19.02 11.80
CA ALA A 158 8.43 -18.07 12.63
C ALA A 158 7.47 -18.85 13.52
N GLU A 159 7.52 -18.63 14.84
CA GLU A 159 6.58 -19.31 15.76
C GLU A 159 5.20 -18.67 15.63
N ASN A 160 4.18 -19.51 15.62
CA ASN A 160 2.80 -19.12 15.36
C ASN A 160 2.02 -18.99 16.68
N PHE A 161 1.46 -17.81 16.91
CA PHE A 161 0.54 -17.50 18.00
C PHE A 161 -0.83 -17.08 17.47
N LEU A 162 -1.33 -17.77 16.44
CA LEU A 162 -2.59 -17.54 15.71
C LEU A 162 -2.51 -16.36 14.73
N PHE A 163 -2.76 -15.12 15.18
CA PHE A 163 -2.70 -13.90 14.35
C PHE A 163 -1.43 -13.07 14.59
N PHE A 164 -0.42 -13.68 15.21
CA PHE A 164 0.89 -13.11 15.47
C PHE A 164 1.97 -14.17 15.17
N PHE A 165 3.00 -13.76 14.43
CA PHE A 165 4.15 -14.61 14.11
C PHE A 165 5.44 -13.99 14.65
N SER A 166 6.21 -14.72 15.48
CA SER A 166 7.41 -14.19 16.15
C SER A 166 8.64 -14.07 15.22
N SER A 167 8.51 -13.29 14.14
CA SER A 167 9.53 -13.19 13.09
C SER A 167 10.63 -12.15 13.36
N GLN A 168 10.42 -11.22 14.30
CA GLN A 168 11.36 -10.13 14.59
C GLN A 168 11.39 -9.74 16.07
N ARG A 169 12.59 -9.45 16.57
CA ARG A 169 12.85 -8.87 17.89
C ARG A 169 13.46 -7.48 17.74
N GLN A 170 13.24 -6.63 18.75
CA GLN A 170 13.83 -5.30 18.89
C GLN A 170 14.54 -5.23 20.24
N GLU A 171 15.79 -4.76 20.25
CA GLU A 171 16.46 -4.42 21.50
C GLU A 171 15.98 -3.04 21.99
N ILE A 172 15.54 -2.98 23.24
CA ILE A 172 15.12 -1.78 23.95
C ILE A 172 15.80 -1.80 25.32
N ALA A 173 16.69 -0.82 25.57
CA ALA A 173 17.41 -0.67 26.83
C ALA A 173 18.12 -1.97 27.29
N GLY A 174 18.78 -2.68 26.37
CA GLY A 174 19.49 -3.94 26.65
C GLY A 174 18.61 -5.20 26.69
N HIS A 175 17.28 -5.07 26.58
CA HIS A 175 16.35 -6.19 26.57
C HIS A 175 15.74 -6.42 25.18
N TYR A 176 15.67 -7.68 24.74
CA TYR A 176 15.03 -8.04 23.48
C TYR A 176 13.53 -8.26 23.67
N VAL A 177 12.73 -7.44 23.00
CA VAL A 177 11.27 -7.52 22.98
C VAL A 177 10.80 -7.97 21.60
N MET A 178 9.80 -8.85 21.55
CA MET A 178 9.17 -9.23 20.29
C MET A 178 8.45 -8.02 19.67
N ARG A 179 8.51 -7.87 18.35
CA ARG A 179 7.74 -6.83 17.64
C ARG A 179 6.44 -7.42 17.17
N ASN A 180 5.31 -6.74 17.35
CA ASN A 180 4.06 -7.18 16.77
C ASN A 180 4.12 -7.06 15.23
N THR A 181 4.19 -8.19 14.56
CA THR A 181 4.22 -8.32 13.10
C THR A 181 2.88 -8.78 12.52
N GLY A 182 1.88 -9.08 13.37
CA GLY A 182 0.62 -9.69 12.93
C GLY A 182 0.87 -10.94 12.09
N ILE A 183 0.21 -11.00 10.92
CA ILE A 183 0.39 -12.07 9.92
C ILE A 183 1.51 -11.78 8.90
N PHE A 184 2.36 -10.76 9.15
CA PHE A 184 3.36 -10.28 8.20
C PHE A 184 4.76 -10.80 8.51
N CYS A 185 5.59 -10.91 7.48
CA CYS A 185 6.98 -11.36 7.63
C CYS A 185 7.79 -10.41 8.52
N GLU A 186 7.46 -9.12 8.53
CA GLU A 186 8.16 -8.11 9.33
C GLU A 186 7.24 -6.98 9.80
N ALA A 187 7.64 -6.33 10.89
CA ALA A 187 6.90 -5.21 11.47
C ALA A 187 6.71 -4.00 10.53
N PRO A 188 7.68 -3.59 9.66
CA PRO A 188 7.45 -2.52 8.69
C PRO A 188 6.34 -2.82 7.68
N MET A 189 6.14 -4.09 7.32
CA MET A 189 5.06 -4.52 6.40
C MET A 189 3.70 -4.43 7.07
N TYR A 190 3.61 -4.87 8.33
CA TYR A 190 2.38 -4.71 9.07
C TYR A 190 2.05 -3.23 9.31
N ALA A 191 3.07 -2.45 9.69
CA ALA A 191 2.93 -1.03 9.95
C ALA A 191 2.50 -0.24 8.70
N PHE A 192 2.94 -0.64 7.50
CA PHE A 192 2.44 -0.10 6.23
C PHE A 192 0.91 -0.23 6.13
N VAL A 193 0.39 -1.44 6.32
CA VAL A 193 -1.05 -1.71 6.20
C VAL A 193 -1.85 -0.96 7.28
N LEU A 194 -1.31 -0.91 8.51
CA LEU A 194 -1.93 -0.18 9.63
C LEU A 194 -2.02 1.32 9.37
N ILE A 195 -0.97 1.95 8.85
CA ILE A 195 -0.95 3.39 8.55
C ILE A 195 -1.92 3.73 7.41
N MET A 196 -1.97 2.89 6.38
CA MET A 196 -2.93 3.07 5.29
C MET A 196 -4.38 2.93 5.78
N ALA A 197 -4.67 1.98 6.67
CA ALA A 197 -5.99 1.84 7.29
C ALA A 197 -6.33 3.00 8.24
N LEU A 198 -5.35 3.49 9.01
CA LEU A 198 -5.53 4.64 9.89
C LEU A 198 -5.93 5.89 9.10
N ALA A 199 -5.26 6.15 7.98
CA ALA A 199 -5.64 7.24 7.09
C ALA A 199 -7.09 7.09 6.55
N VAL A 200 -7.54 5.87 6.27
CA VAL A 200 -8.94 5.61 5.87
C VAL A 200 -9.91 5.89 7.01
N GLU A 201 -9.68 5.35 8.22
CA GLU A 201 -10.57 5.56 9.37
C GLU A 201 -10.65 7.04 9.81
N LEU A 202 -9.58 7.82 9.58
CA LEU A 202 -9.54 9.24 9.91
C LEU A 202 -10.26 10.11 8.86
N PHE A 203 -10.13 9.79 7.55
CA PHE A 203 -10.50 10.72 6.48
C PHE A 203 -11.60 10.24 5.52
N PHE A 204 -11.90 8.94 5.42
CA PHE A 204 -12.86 8.39 4.45
C PHE A 204 -14.29 8.22 5.02
N TYR A 205 -14.48 8.40 6.33
CA TYR A 205 -15.78 8.25 7.00
C TYR A 205 -16.30 9.58 7.54
N LYS A 206 -17.63 9.77 7.49
CA LYS A 206 -18.31 10.95 8.02
C LYS A 206 -18.05 11.18 9.50
N LYS A 207 -18.08 10.08 10.27
CA LYS A 207 -17.74 10.05 11.68
C LYS A 207 -16.54 9.12 11.86
N THR A 208 -15.51 9.63 12.53
CA THR A 208 -14.35 8.82 12.90
C THR A 208 -14.79 7.74 13.87
N LYS A 209 -14.43 6.49 13.57
CA LYS A 209 -14.68 5.36 14.44
C LYS A 209 -13.59 5.29 15.49
N THR A 210 -13.80 5.98 16.61
CA THR A 210 -12.78 6.13 17.67
C THR A 210 -12.21 4.79 18.14
N LYS A 211 -13.05 3.77 18.31
CA LYS A 211 -12.60 2.41 18.69
C LYS A 211 -11.61 1.82 17.67
N SER A 212 -11.92 1.94 16.37
CA SER A 212 -11.04 1.47 15.30
C SER A 212 -9.72 2.24 15.26
N VAL A 213 -9.77 3.56 15.45
CA VAL A 213 -8.57 4.41 15.50
C VAL A 213 -7.68 4.06 16.69
N ILE A 214 -8.24 3.94 17.89
CA ILE A 214 -7.49 3.56 19.10
C ILE A 214 -6.83 2.20 18.89
N LEU A 215 -7.56 1.23 18.36
CA LEU A 215 -7.03 -0.10 18.12
C LEU A 215 -5.84 -0.07 17.15
N LEU A 216 -5.97 0.65 16.03
CA LEU A 216 -4.88 0.82 15.06
C LEU A 216 -3.66 1.51 15.70
N ILE A 217 -3.86 2.56 16.51
CA ILE A 217 -2.78 3.27 17.21
C ILE A 217 -2.03 2.32 18.15
N LEU A 218 -2.76 1.57 18.99
CA LEU A 218 -2.17 0.60 19.91
C LEU A 218 -1.33 -0.43 19.13
N THR A 219 -1.87 -0.97 18.03
CA THR A 219 -1.14 -1.94 17.22
C THR A 219 0.10 -1.32 16.59
N ILE A 220 0.01 -0.10 16.04
CA ILE A 220 1.15 0.63 15.45
C ILE A 220 2.28 0.76 16.47
N VAL A 221 1.97 1.14 17.72
CA VAL A 221 2.97 1.25 18.79
C VAL A 221 3.63 -0.10 19.07
N THR A 222 2.87 -1.19 19.14
CA THR A 222 3.42 -2.55 19.37
C THR A 222 4.29 -3.08 18.23
N THR A 223 4.23 -2.48 17.02
CA THR A 223 5.15 -2.83 15.93
C THR A 223 6.58 -2.30 16.15
N TYR A 224 6.77 -1.37 17.09
CA TYR A 224 8.02 -0.63 17.31
C TYR A 224 8.62 -0.03 16.02
N SER A 225 7.77 0.36 15.06
CA SER A 225 8.20 0.99 13.80
C SER A 225 8.24 2.51 13.95
N VAL A 226 9.45 3.08 14.07
CA VAL A 226 9.65 4.53 14.17
C VAL A 226 8.94 5.29 13.05
N THR A 227 9.09 4.86 11.80
CA THR A 227 8.45 5.54 10.66
C THR A 227 6.93 5.54 10.77
N ALA A 228 6.34 4.44 11.25
CA ALA A 228 4.90 4.37 11.43
C ALA A 228 4.40 5.24 12.57
N VAL A 229 5.12 5.30 13.69
CA VAL A 229 4.79 6.20 14.82
C VAL A 229 4.82 7.66 14.36
N ILE A 230 5.82 8.06 13.56
CA ILE A 230 5.92 9.41 12.99
C ILE A 230 4.72 9.70 12.08
N LEU A 231 4.43 8.81 11.13
CA LEU A 231 3.31 9.00 10.21
C LEU A 231 1.96 9.00 10.92
N MET A 232 1.78 8.18 11.94
CA MET A 232 0.60 8.18 12.81
C MET A 232 0.43 9.55 13.48
N MET A 233 1.48 10.12 14.07
CA MET A 233 1.43 11.45 14.66
C MET A 233 1.07 12.52 13.62
N CYS A 234 1.71 12.49 12.44
CA CYS A 234 1.39 13.40 11.34
C CYS A 234 -0.09 13.29 10.91
N LEU A 235 -0.63 12.08 10.81
CA LEU A 235 -2.03 11.84 10.47
C LEU A 235 -2.99 12.34 11.55
N MET A 236 -2.64 12.18 12.83
CA MET A 236 -3.43 12.71 13.94
C MET A 236 -3.44 14.24 13.95
N VAL A 237 -2.28 14.88 13.73
CA VAL A 237 -2.17 16.33 13.57
C VAL A 237 -2.97 16.81 12.36
N ALA A 238 -2.86 16.12 11.23
CA ALA A 238 -3.65 16.44 10.02
C ALA A 238 -5.15 16.29 10.31
N LYS A 239 -5.59 15.23 10.97
CA LYS A 239 -6.99 15.04 11.35
C LYS A 239 -7.46 16.15 12.29
N TYR A 240 -6.64 16.51 13.27
CA TYR A 240 -6.96 17.59 14.19
C TYR A 240 -7.04 18.93 13.45
N TYR A 241 -6.19 19.20 12.46
CA TYR A 241 -6.20 20.42 11.66
C TYR A 241 -7.39 20.50 10.69
N TYR A 242 -7.67 19.43 9.95
CA TYR A 242 -8.77 19.39 8.98
C TYR A 242 -10.14 19.14 9.63
N GLY A 243 -10.17 18.49 10.80
CA GLY A 243 -11.36 18.18 11.59
C GLY A 243 -12.15 16.97 11.09
N ASN A 244 -13.38 16.83 11.61
CA ASN A 244 -14.39 16.06 10.92
C ASN A 244 -14.70 16.81 9.64
N ILE A 245 -14.21 16.27 8.52
CA ILE A 245 -14.64 16.66 7.19
C ILE A 245 -16.16 16.42 7.20
N ALA A 246 -16.94 17.49 7.36
CA ALA A 246 -18.39 17.39 7.37
C ALA A 246 -18.84 17.21 5.92
N PHE A 247 -19.46 16.07 5.65
CA PHE A 247 -20.00 15.71 4.35
C PHE A 247 -21.46 16.14 4.31
N GLU A 248 -21.77 17.15 3.50
CA GLU A 248 -23.16 17.51 3.17
C GLU A 248 -23.45 16.99 1.76
N TRP A 249 -24.63 16.37 1.59
CA TRP A 249 -25.06 15.81 0.32
C TRP A 249 -25.69 16.93 -0.53
N GLN A 250 -25.23 17.10 -1.76
CA GLN A 250 -25.88 17.96 -2.74
C GLN A 250 -26.00 17.17 -4.05
N GLY A 251 -27.14 16.48 -4.24
CA GLY A 251 -27.29 15.46 -5.29
C GLY A 251 -26.46 14.20 -5.01
N ASP A 252 -25.97 13.50 -6.04
CA ASP A 252 -25.19 12.24 -5.92
C ASP A 252 -23.73 12.40 -5.46
N TYR A 253 -23.31 13.60 -5.05
CA TYR A 253 -21.91 13.89 -4.72
C TYR A 253 -21.73 14.60 -3.38
N GLU A 254 -20.63 14.25 -2.70
CA GLU A 254 -20.28 14.76 -1.38
C GLU A 254 -19.45 16.05 -1.50
N ILE A 255 -19.92 17.15 -0.90
CA ILE A 255 -19.23 18.45 -0.95
C ILE A 255 -18.59 18.79 0.41
N TYR A 256 -17.38 19.34 0.32
CA TYR A 256 -16.57 19.83 1.44
C TYR A 256 -17.10 21.16 1.99
N LYS A 257 -17.40 21.21 3.30
CA LYS A 257 -17.52 22.49 4.03
C LYS A 257 -16.35 22.69 4.98
N ARG A 258 -15.61 23.79 4.79
CA ARG A 258 -14.50 24.19 5.66
C ARG A 258 -15.06 24.61 7.02
N ARG A 259 -14.67 23.93 8.10
CA ARG A 259 -15.00 24.38 9.46
C ARG A 259 -14.33 25.74 9.74
N LYS A 260 -14.99 26.62 10.50
CA LYS A 260 -14.47 27.95 10.86
C LYS A 260 -13.08 27.80 11.50
N LYS A 261 -12.10 28.53 10.97
CA LYS A 261 -10.72 28.53 11.48
C LYS A 261 -10.72 29.21 12.85
N SER A 262 -10.12 28.58 13.85
CA SER A 262 -9.84 29.21 15.15
C SER A 262 -8.32 29.30 15.34
N ALA A 263 -7.82 30.44 15.81
CA ALA A 263 -6.40 30.66 16.09
C ALA A 263 -5.84 29.66 17.11
N THR A 264 -6.65 29.25 18.10
CA THR A 264 -6.31 28.24 19.11
C THR A 264 -5.95 26.88 18.48
N ARG A 265 -6.53 26.57 17.32
CA ARG A 265 -6.25 25.31 16.61
C ARG A 265 -4.86 25.31 15.99
N TYR A 266 -4.41 26.46 15.47
CA TYR A 266 -3.06 26.61 14.93
C TYR A 266 -2.02 26.47 16.04
N LEU A 267 -2.30 27.04 17.22
CA LEU A 267 -1.45 26.90 18.40
C LEU A 267 -1.33 25.43 18.85
N VAL A 268 -2.46 24.70 18.96
CA VAL A 268 -2.44 23.28 19.34
C VAL A 268 -1.74 22.41 18.30
N VAL A 269 -1.93 22.69 17.00
CA VAL A 269 -1.18 22.01 15.93
C VAL A 269 0.32 22.31 16.05
N LEU A 270 0.70 23.57 16.28
CA LEU A 270 2.10 23.96 16.41
C LEU A 270 2.75 23.27 17.61
N VAL A 271 2.11 23.30 18.78
CA VAL A 271 2.58 22.60 19.99
C VAL A 271 2.67 21.09 19.75
N GLY A 272 1.65 20.50 19.12
CA GLY A 272 1.65 19.08 18.76
C GLY A 272 2.77 18.71 17.79
N VAL A 273 3.07 19.56 16.81
CA VAL A 273 4.19 19.39 15.88
C VAL A 273 5.52 19.49 16.62
N ILE A 274 5.69 20.46 17.53
CA ILE A 274 6.92 20.61 18.33
C ILE A 274 7.15 19.35 19.18
N ILE A 275 6.13 18.86 19.89
CA ILE A 275 6.22 17.64 20.70
C ILE A 275 6.54 16.42 19.81
N ALA A 276 5.86 16.30 18.66
CA ALA A 276 6.12 15.22 17.72
C ALA A 276 7.57 15.31 17.17
N SER A 277 8.07 16.50 16.86
CA SER A 277 9.44 16.73 16.40
C SER A 277 10.48 16.37 17.45
N ILE A 278 10.23 16.67 18.73
CA ILE A 278 11.08 16.23 19.84
C ILE A 278 11.09 14.70 19.94
N GLY A 279 9.92 14.07 19.90
CA GLY A 279 9.80 12.60 19.90
C GLY A 279 10.51 11.96 18.69
N VAL A 280 10.34 12.52 17.50
CA VAL A 280 11.06 12.11 16.28
C VAL A 280 12.56 12.25 16.46
N TYR A 281 13.05 13.35 17.02
CA TYR A 281 14.47 13.60 17.23
C TYR A 281 15.09 12.53 18.14
N TYR A 282 14.48 12.21 19.28
CA TYR A 282 14.98 11.16 20.17
C TYR A 282 14.91 9.77 19.53
N LEU A 283 13.83 9.46 18.79
CA LEU A 283 13.73 8.19 18.06
C LEU A 283 14.76 8.06 16.93
N MET A 284 15.04 9.15 16.21
CA MET A 284 16.07 9.22 15.18
C MET A 284 17.45 9.03 15.80
N LYS A 285 17.76 9.74 16.89
CA LYS A 285 19.03 9.63 17.61
C LYS A 285 19.27 8.21 18.12
N PHE A 286 18.24 7.56 18.69
CA PHE A 286 18.30 6.15 19.08
C PHE A 286 18.57 5.22 17.90
N LYS A 287 17.91 5.47 16.76
CA LYS A 287 18.07 4.67 15.53
C LYS A 287 19.43 4.88 14.84
N MET A 288 19.99 6.09 14.93
CA MET A 288 21.33 6.42 14.45
C MET A 288 22.40 5.77 15.32
N ASN A 289 22.23 5.78 16.65
CA ASN A 289 23.15 5.12 17.58
C ASN A 289 23.13 3.58 17.47
N THR A 290 22.02 2.99 17.01
CA THR A 290 21.89 1.55 16.71
C THR A 290 22.24 1.19 15.25
N GLY A 291 22.56 2.18 14.40
CA GLY A 291 23.31 2.15 13.14
C GLY A 291 22.78 1.28 11.98
N LEU A 292 22.56 -0.01 12.23
CA LEU A 292 22.43 -1.05 11.20
C LEU A 292 21.23 -0.84 10.27
N SER A 293 20.07 -0.39 10.76
CA SER A 293 18.88 -0.23 9.90
C SER A 293 18.92 1.01 9.01
N TYR A 294 19.63 2.06 9.44
CA TYR A 294 19.78 3.28 8.65
C TYR A 294 20.81 3.06 7.54
N SER A 295 22.00 2.55 7.88
CA SER A 295 23.08 2.30 6.91
C SER A 295 22.66 1.34 5.80
N LYS A 296 21.85 0.30 6.10
CA LYS A 296 21.29 -0.59 5.07
C LYS A 296 20.47 0.14 4.02
N ARG A 297 19.64 1.11 4.42
CA ARG A 297 18.76 1.83 3.47
C ARG A 297 19.56 2.76 2.57
N ILE A 298 20.59 3.41 3.10
CA ILE A 298 21.49 4.25 2.30
C ILE A 298 22.25 3.38 1.30
N ASP A 299 22.77 2.25 1.74
CA ASP A 299 23.43 1.30 0.86
C ASP A 299 22.50 0.72 -0.22
N ASP A 300 21.23 0.40 0.12
CA ASP A 300 20.22 0.01 -0.88
C ASP A 300 20.06 1.07 -1.98
N TYR A 301 20.04 2.37 -1.63
CA TYR A 301 19.97 3.44 -2.63
C TYR A 301 21.20 3.46 -3.53
N ILE A 302 22.40 3.31 -2.95
CA ILE A 302 23.66 3.33 -3.70
C ILE A 302 23.73 2.12 -4.64
N ALA A 303 23.46 0.92 -4.13
CA ALA A 303 23.49 -0.33 -4.88
C ALA A 303 22.44 -0.33 -6.01
N GLY A 304 21.22 0.10 -5.70
CA GLY A 304 20.15 0.23 -6.69
C GLY A 304 20.50 1.24 -7.77
N PHE A 305 21.09 2.39 -7.41
CA PHE A 305 21.50 3.41 -8.38
C PHE A 305 22.63 2.89 -9.27
N ALA A 306 23.60 2.19 -8.70
CA ALA A 306 24.66 1.53 -9.46
C ALA A 306 24.10 0.51 -10.46
N ALA A 307 23.13 -0.31 -10.05
CA ALA A 307 22.44 -1.25 -10.93
C ALA A 307 21.64 -0.53 -12.03
N TRP A 308 20.86 0.50 -11.70
CA TRP A 308 20.09 1.28 -12.66
C TRP A 308 20.95 1.91 -13.76
N ARG A 309 22.14 2.44 -13.41
CA ARG A 309 23.06 3.04 -14.38
C ARG A 309 23.52 2.08 -15.47
N GLN A 310 23.47 0.77 -15.23
CA GLN A 310 23.83 -0.23 -16.23
C GLN A 310 22.80 -0.27 -17.37
N ASN A 311 21.52 -0.08 -17.05
CA ASN A 311 20.41 -0.12 -18.01
C ASN A 311 19.33 0.91 -17.63
N PRO A 312 19.46 2.20 -17.97
CA PRO A 312 18.56 3.23 -17.45
C PRO A 312 17.10 3.10 -17.90
N ILE A 313 16.86 2.63 -19.13
CA ILE A 313 15.52 2.53 -19.72
C ILE A 313 14.75 1.35 -19.15
N TRP A 314 15.35 0.16 -19.16
CA TRP A 314 14.73 -1.11 -18.80
C TRP A 314 15.09 -1.62 -17.40
N GLY A 315 16.05 -1.00 -16.72
CA GLY A 315 16.58 -1.55 -15.47
C GLY A 315 17.32 -2.87 -15.69
N VAL A 316 17.77 -3.47 -14.60
CA VAL A 316 18.51 -4.75 -14.61
C VAL A 316 17.60 -5.98 -14.76
N GLY A 317 16.28 -5.79 -14.73
CA GLY A 317 15.29 -6.84 -14.93
C GLY A 317 14.48 -7.18 -13.68
N TYR A 318 13.28 -7.72 -13.89
CA TYR A 318 12.37 -8.16 -12.81
C TYR A 318 12.72 -9.60 -12.40
N GLY A 319 12.85 -9.83 -11.10
CA GLY A 319 13.32 -11.11 -10.55
C GLY A 319 14.84 -11.23 -10.44
N LYS A 320 15.61 -10.35 -11.09
CA LYS A 320 17.09 -10.36 -11.09
C LYS A 320 17.69 -9.57 -9.92
N GLY A 321 17.20 -9.85 -8.70
CA GLY A 321 17.64 -9.14 -7.48
C GLY A 321 19.14 -9.29 -7.20
N GLU A 322 19.75 -10.37 -7.67
CA GLU A 322 21.17 -10.67 -7.49
C GLU A 322 22.09 -9.59 -8.07
N ILE A 323 21.72 -9.00 -9.22
CA ILE A 323 22.48 -7.92 -9.86
C ILE A 323 22.52 -6.69 -8.96
N ILE A 324 21.43 -6.41 -8.24
CA ILE A 324 21.38 -5.31 -7.28
C ILE A 324 22.24 -5.66 -6.06
N THR A 325 22.14 -6.88 -5.54
CA THR A 325 22.93 -7.31 -4.38
C THR A 325 24.43 -7.32 -4.64
N ALA A 326 24.86 -7.57 -5.87
CA ALA A 326 26.28 -7.50 -6.27
C ALA A 326 26.88 -6.09 -6.15
N ASN A 327 26.04 -5.05 -6.10
CA ASN A 327 26.46 -3.66 -5.91
C ASN A 327 26.36 -3.18 -4.46
N MET A 328 25.99 -4.05 -3.50
CA MET A 328 25.94 -3.71 -2.07
C MET A 328 27.32 -3.71 -1.43
N ALA A 329 27.52 -2.89 -0.39
CA ALA A 329 28.78 -2.85 0.33
C ALA A 329 29.12 -4.20 1.00
N GLU A 330 30.42 -4.51 1.06
CA GLU A 330 30.96 -5.78 1.55
C GLU A 330 30.49 -6.15 2.96
N TRP A 331 30.36 -5.15 3.85
CA TRP A 331 29.86 -5.35 5.21
C TRP A 331 28.46 -5.96 5.24
N ARG A 332 27.61 -5.73 4.23
CA ARG A 332 26.27 -6.36 4.17
C ARG A 332 26.32 -7.80 3.71
N LEU A 333 27.13 -8.06 2.68
CA LEU A 333 27.27 -9.38 2.09
C LEU A 333 27.86 -10.35 3.12
N LYS A 334 28.88 -9.89 3.87
CA LYS A 334 29.53 -10.66 4.94
C LYS A 334 28.57 -11.11 6.05
N TYR A 335 27.52 -10.33 6.34
CA TYR A 335 26.52 -10.66 7.37
C TYR A 335 25.20 -11.21 6.81
N THR A 336 25.16 -11.63 5.54
CA THR A 336 23.94 -12.15 4.87
C THR A 336 22.75 -11.18 4.93
N GLN A 337 23.03 -9.87 4.85
CA GLN A 337 22.02 -8.81 4.92
C GLN A 337 21.65 -8.25 3.53
N SER A 338 21.50 -9.16 2.56
CA SER A 338 21.20 -8.86 1.15
C SER A 338 19.76 -8.42 0.89
N GLY A 339 18.87 -8.50 1.90
CA GLY A 339 17.49 -8.06 1.78
C GLY A 339 17.38 -6.56 1.49
N TYR A 340 16.65 -6.20 0.44
CA TYR A 340 16.40 -4.82 0.06
C TYR A 340 15.36 -4.18 0.99
N SER A 341 15.51 -2.88 1.31
CA SER A 341 14.65 -2.18 2.27
C SER A 341 13.89 -0.98 1.68
N ASN A 342 14.08 -0.65 0.39
CA ASN A 342 13.49 0.53 -0.25
C ASN A 342 12.63 0.23 -1.49
N SER A 343 11.40 0.78 -1.61
CA SER A 343 10.59 0.53 -2.81
C SER A 343 11.02 1.32 -4.05
N VAL A 344 11.29 2.62 -3.90
CA VAL A 344 11.43 3.51 -5.06
C VAL A 344 12.65 3.15 -5.87
N MET A 345 13.79 2.98 -5.19
CA MET A 345 15.02 2.57 -5.89
C MET A 345 14.90 1.15 -6.44
N TYR A 346 14.12 0.27 -5.81
CA TYR A 346 13.90 -1.08 -6.34
C TYR A 346 13.16 -1.03 -7.68
N ILE A 347 12.09 -0.24 -7.80
CA ILE A 347 11.38 -0.05 -9.09
C ILE A 347 12.34 0.48 -10.14
N VAL A 348 13.09 1.53 -9.82
CA VAL A 348 14.02 2.17 -10.78
C VAL A 348 15.13 1.22 -11.19
N ALA A 349 15.74 0.50 -10.25
CA ALA A 349 16.82 -0.45 -10.53
C ALA A 349 16.34 -1.62 -11.38
N THR A 350 15.20 -2.21 -11.04
CA THR A 350 14.66 -3.38 -11.73
C THR A 350 14.01 -3.05 -13.08
N MET A 351 13.15 -2.04 -13.14
CA MET A 351 12.29 -1.75 -14.31
C MET A 351 12.67 -0.46 -15.06
N GLY A 352 13.68 0.27 -14.60
CA GLY A 352 14.18 1.49 -15.24
C GLY A 352 13.14 2.60 -15.37
N CYS A 353 13.32 3.45 -16.39
CA CYS A 353 12.36 4.50 -16.74
C CYS A 353 10.98 3.93 -17.09
N TYR A 354 10.93 2.77 -17.76
CA TYR A 354 9.67 2.12 -18.15
C TYR A 354 8.73 1.91 -16.94
N GLY A 355 9.22 1.21 -15.90
CA GLY A 355 8.44 1.01 -14.69
C GLY A 355 8.23 2.31 -13.90
N SER A 356 9.25 3.15 -13.81
CA SER A 356 9.19 4.39 -13.01
C SER A 356 8.12 5.36 -13.49
N VAL A 357 7.98 5.55 -14.81
CA VAL A 357 6.95 6.43 -15.40
C VAL A 357 5.55 5.94 -15.06
N LEU A 358 5.30 4.62 -15.05
CA LEU A 358 4.02 4.05 -14.69
C LEU A 358 3.59 4.42 -13.26
N TYR A 359 4.49 4.27 -12.29
CA TYR A 359 4.23 4.63 -10.90
C TYR A 359 4.05 6.14 -10.72
N ILE A 360 4.90 6.95 -11.36
CA ILE A 360 4.79 8.41 -11.30
C ILE A 360 3.43 8.86 -11.87
N ALA A 361 3.04 8.34 -13.04
CA ALA A 361 1.76 8.65 -13.67
C ALA A 361 0.57 8.26 -12.78
N GLY A 362 0.61 7.06 -12.19
CA GLY A 362 -0.40 6.60 -11.24
C GLY A 362 -0.50 7.49 -10.00
N ILE A 363 0.61 7.70 -9.29
CA ILE A 363 0.59 8.49 -8.05
C ILE A 363 0.16 9.93 -8.33
N TYR A 364 0.74 10.57 -9.35
CA TYR A 364 0.37 11.92 -9.74
C TYR A 364 -1.11 12.02 -10.13
N GLY A 365 -1.61 11.08 -10.94
CA GLY A 365 -3.00 11.02 -11.36
C GLY A 365 -3.97 10.91 -10.18
N GLY A 366 -3.66 10.07 -9.19
CA GLY A 366 -4.44 9.91 -7.96
C GLY A 366 -4.47 11.18 -7.10
N ILE A 367 -3.32 11.83 -6.90
CA ILE A 367 -3.22 13.11 -6.17
C ILE A 367 -4.04 14.19 -6.89
N ARG A 368 -3.80 14.35 -8.20
CA ARG A 368 -4.48 15.33 -9.05
C ARG A 368 -5.99 15.13 -9.04
N TYR A 369 -6.45 13.88 -9.10
CA TYR A 369 -7.87 13.55 -9.04
C TYR A 369 -8.50 14.01 -7.73
N GLY A 370 -7.91 13.68 -6.58
CA GLY A 370 -8.44 14.12 -5.29
C GLY A 370 -8.50 15.65 -5.15
N ILE A 371 -7.46 16.38 -5.61
CA ILE A 371 -7.43 17.85 -5.56
C ILE A 371 -8.51 18.43 -6.49
N ASN A 372 -8.52 18.00 -7.75
CA ASN A 372 -9.45 18.53 -8.75
C ASN A 372 -10.90 18.20 -8.41
N ARG A 373 -11.18 17.03 -7.83
CA ARG A 373 -12.53 16.63 -7.41
C ARG A 373 -12.91 17.14 -6.02
N LYS A 374 -12.03 17.88 -5.33
CA LYS A 374 -12.18 18.27 -3.91
C LYS A 374 -12.35 17.06 -2.97
N GLN A 375 -11.95 15.88 -3.42
CA GLN A 375 -11.86 14.65 -2.63
C GLN A 375 -10.47 14.55 -1.99
N TYR A 376 -10.13 15.53 -1.15
CA TYR A 376 -8.79 15.68 -0.58
C TYR A 376 -8.33 14.46 0.23
N PHE A 377 -9.27 13.66 0.75
CA PHE A 377 -8.95 12.41 1.44
C PHE A 377 -8.24 11.39 0.52
N ILE A 378 -8.57 11.37 -0.78
CA ILE A 378 -7.88 10.54 -1.77
C ILE A 378 -6.45 11.05 -1.94
N SER A 379 -6.27 12.35 -2.19
CA SER A 379 -4.93 12.94 -2.33
C SER A 379 -4.07 12.67 -1.10
N MET A 380 -4.65 12.79 0.10
CA MET A 380 -3.94 12.50 1.34
C MET A 380 -3.52 11.03 1.43
N GLN A 381 -4.38 10.08 1.03
CA GLN A 381 -4.04 8.66 0.96
C GLN A 381 -2.86 8.40 0.01
N TYR A 382 -2.82 9.06 -1.16
CA TYR A 382 -1.70 8.96 -2.08
C TYR A 382 -0.41 9.58 -1.52
N CYS A 383 -0.49 10.69 -0.79
CA CYS A 383 0.69 11.25 -0.12
C CYS A 383 1.26 10.30 0.93
N VAL A 384 0.39 9.65 1.72
CA VAL A 384 0.81 8.63 2.70
C VAL A 384 1.47 7.45 2.00
N LEU A 385 0.85 6.94 0.93
CA LEU A 385 1.41 5.86 0.10
C LEU A 385 2.80 6.24 -0.44
N LEU A 386 2.95 7.45 -0.99
CA LEU A 386 4.21 7.93 -1.53
C LEU A 386 5.31 7.93 -0.47
N ILE A 387 5.05 8.48 0.73
CA ILE A 387 6.04 8.50 1.82
C ILE A 387 6.43 7.06 2.21
N LEU A 388 5.46 6.16 2.29
CA LEU A 388 5.69 4.76 2.64
C LEU A 388 6.52 3.99 1.60
N LEU A 389 6.38 4.31 0.30
CA LEU A 389 7.22 3.72 -0.75
C LEU A 389 8.71 4.07 -0.57
N PHE A 390 9.04 5.24 -0.04
CA PHE A 390 10.45 5.58 0.21
C PHE A 390 11.09 4.80 1.38
N VAL A 391 10.33 4.07 2.20
CA VAL A 391 10.84 3.50 3.46
C VAL A 391 10.60 2.00 3.67
N THR A 392 9.69 1.41 2.90
CA THR A 392 9.25 0.02 3.03
C THR A 392 9.31 -0.63 1.65
N VAL A 393 9.73 -1.89 1.52
CA VAL A 393 9.66 -2.64 0.24
C VAL A 393 8.27 -3.22 0.03
N VAL A 394 7.42 -2.48 -0.68
CA VAL A 394 6.10 -2.94 -1.10
C VAL A 394 5.70 -2.58 -2.55
N PRO A 395 6.60 -2.08 -3.43
CA PRO A 395 6.14 -1.37 -4.63
C PRO A 395 5.35 -2.26 -5.59
N MET A 396 5.79 -3.50 -5.75
CA MET A 396 5.31 -4.45 -6.75
C MET A 396 4.20 -5.35 -6.20
N HIS A 397 3.62 -5.04 -5.05
CA HIS A 397 2.46 -5.76 -4.54
C HIS A 397 1.18 -5.23 -5.18
N PHE A 398 0.22 -6.12 -5.39
CA PHE A 398 -1.08 -5.77 -5.97
C PHE A 398 -1.77 -4.67 -5.17
N TYR A 399 -1.55 -4.59 -3.86
CA TYR A 399 -2.03 -3.49 -3.03
C TYR A 399 -1.60 -2.12 -3.59
N VAL A 400 -0.31 -1.93 -3.90
CA VAL A 400 0.22 -0.67 -4.42
C VAL A 400 -0.23 -0.50 -5.87
N LEU A 401 -0.18 -1.56 -6.67
CA LEU A 401 -0.63 -1.55 -8.06
C LEU A 401 -2.11 -1.17 -8.18
N ASN A 402 -2.93 -1.48 -7.18
CA ASN A 402 -4.34 -1.09 -7.11
C ASN A 402 -4.49 0.44 -7.05
N TYR A 403 -3.63 1.13 -6.31
CA TYR A 403 -3.55 2.59 -6.33
C TYR A 403 -2.98 3.12 -7.65
N VAL A 404 -1.90 2.52 -8.16
CA VAL A 404 -1.31 2.92 -9.46
C VAL A 404 -2.36 2.87 -10.58
N SER A 405 -3.11 1.77 -10.66
CA SER A 405 -4.16 1.54 -11.66
C SER A 405 -5.28 2.58 -11.58
N PHE A 406 -5.75 2.91 -10.37
CA PHE A 406 -6.74 3.98 -10.20
C PHE A 406 -6.18 5.32 -10.63
N GLY A 407 -4.95 5.62 -10.25
CA GLY A 407 -4.28 6.87 -10.57
C GLY A 407 -4.09 7.10 -12.07
N ILE A 408 -3.74 6.04 -12.80
CA ILE A 408 -3.68 6.05 -14.26
C ILE A 408 -5.06 6.35 -14.82
N ALA A 409 -6.09 5.60 -14.42
CA ALA A 409 -7.46 5.83 -14.89
C ALA A 409 -7.93 7.28 -14.63
N ALA A 410 -7.67 7.77 -13.41
CA ALA A 410 -7.96 9.12 -12.98
C ALA A 410 -7.30 10.22 -13.84
N SER A 411 -6.15 9.93 -14.45
CA SER A 411 -5.45 10.88 -15.33
C SER A 411 -6.27 11.23 -16.59
N PHE A 412 -7.08 10.29 -17.08
CA PHE A 412 -7.89 10.43 -18.30
C PHE A 412 -9.29 11.05 -18.06
N TYR A 413 -9.78 11.12 -16.82
CA TYR A 413 -11.16 11.57 -16.50
C TYR A 413 -11.18 12.87 -15.65
N GLY A 414 -11.09 14.02 -16.33
CA GLY A 414 -11.08 15.37 -15.74
C GLY A 414 -12.43 15.96 -15.31
N ARG A 415 -12.38 17.10 -14.59
CA ARG A 415 -13.48 17.79 -13.87
C ARG A 415 -14.69 18.19 -14.74
N LYS A 416 -14.50 18.46 -16.03
CA LYS A 416 -15.53 19.08 -16.91
C LYS A 416 -16.68 18.15 -17.32
N GLN A 417 -16.45 16.85 -17.48
CA GLN A 417 -17.45 15.95 -18.10
C GLN A 417 -18.49 15.36 -17.15
N GLN A 418 -18.26 15.38 -15.83
CA GLN A 418 -19.26 14.87 -14.88
C GLN A 418 -20.41 15.86 -14.67
N LEU A 419 -20.18 17.17 -14.88
CA LEU A 419 -21.27 18.14 -15.00
C LEU A 419 -22.11 17.89 -16.27
N GLN A 420 -21.55 17.22 -17.27
CA GLN A 420 -22.26 16.80 -18.47
C GLN A 420 -23.02 15.49 -18.21
N GLU A 421 -22.37 14.45 -17.66
CA GLU A 421 -23.02 13.17 -17.31
C GLU A 421 -24.10 13.31 -16.22
N ILE A 422 -23.93 14.21 -15.24
CA ILE A 422 -24.99 14.52 -14.27
C ILE A 422 -26.15 15.21 -14.98
N LYS A 423 -25.88 16.18 -15.88
CA LYS A 423 -26.93 16.83 -16.69
C LYS A 423 -27.67 15.84 -17.59
N ASP A 424 -26.96 14.86 -18.14
CA ASP A 424 -27.52 13.86 -19.06
C ASP A 424 -28.28 12.76 -18.30
N ASN A 425 -27.87 12.41 -17.08
CA ASN A 425 -28.60 11.46 -16.22
C ASN A 425 -29.77 12.08 -15.44
N THR A 426 -29.82 13.41 -15.25
CA THR A 426 -31.01 14.10 -14.71
C THR A 426 -32.07 14.41 -15.76
N LYS A 427 -31.86 14.00 -17.02
CA LYS A 427 -32.79 14.19 -18.14
C LYS A 427 -33.69 12.99 -18.42
N PHE A 428 -33.72 11.99 -17.54
CA PHE A 428 -34.64 10.84 -17.63
C PHE A 428 -35.49 10.69 -16.37
#